data_AF-A0A3D0HGA5-F1
#
_entry.id   AF-A0A3D0HGA5-F1
#
_cell.length_a   1.000
_cell.length_b   1.000
_cell.length_c   1.000
_cell.angle_alpha   90.00
_cell.angle_beta   90.00
_cell.angle_gamma   90.00
#
_symmetry.space_group_name_H-M   'P 1'
#
loop_
_entity.id
_entity.type
_entity.pdbx_description
1 polymer ?
#
loop_
_entity_poly.entity_id
_entity_poly.type
_entity_poly.pdbx_seq_one_letter_code
_entity_poly.pdbx_strand_id
1 'polypeptide(L)'
;MAAEKPRAVICDLDGTLCNVAHREHFMRVRPKQREEFHSACVQDEIVKPVQELLSIFRSAGYRIVFLTMRPARFRPQTEAWLAAHGVAYDELLMAADTRPDAEQKRSMYEEFLHPRYDVHFVIDDRAS
;
A
#
# COMPACT_ATOMS: atom_id res chain seq x y z
N MET A 1 -4.94 -30.03 -13.59
CA MET A 1 -4.15 -28.81 -13.90
C MET A 1 -4.36 -27.86 -12.75
N ALA A 2 -3.30 -27.36 -12.11
CA ALA A 2 -3.46 -26.30 -11.12
C ALA A 2 -4.08 -25.09 -11.83
N ALA A 3 -5.09 -24.45 -11.23
CA ALA A 3 -5.64 -23.23 -11.78
C ALA A 3 -4.52 -22.17 -11.88
N GLU A 4 -4.46 -21.47 -13.00
CA GLU A 4 -3.49 -20.39 -13.18
C GLU A 4 -3.80 -19.24 -12.21
N LYS A 5 -2.77 -18.72 -11.54
CA LYS A 5 -2.95 -17.63 -10.56
C LYS A 5 -3.29 -16.33 -11.31
N PRO A 6 -4.20 -15.50 -10.77
CA PRO A 6 -4.44 -14.17 -11.33
C PRO A 6 -3.16 -13.32 -11.29
N ARG A 7 -2.89 -12.63 -12.41
CA ARG A 7 -1.78 -11.67 -12.50
C ARG A 7 -2.05 -10.47 -11.58
N ALA A 8 -1.03 -10.01 -10.87
CA ALA A 8 -1.16 -8.90 -9.93
C ALA A 8 -0.03 -7.89 -9.99
N VAL A 9 -0.36 -6.67 -9.55
CA VAL A 9 0.59 -5.61 -9.22
C VAL A 9 0.44 -5.29 -7.74
N ILE A 10 1.58 -5.26 -7.04
CA ILE A 10 1.65 -4.78 -5.66
C ILE A 10 2.00 -3.30 -5.68
N CYS A 11 1.31 -2.50 -4.89
CA CYS A 11 1.57 -1.08 -4.73
C CYS A 11 1.67 -0.72 -3.24
N ASP A 12 2.69 0.02 -2.85
CA ASP A 12 2.73 0.69 -1.54
C ASP A 12 1.76 1.89 -1.52
N LEU A 13 1.48 2.41 -0.31
CA LEU A 13 0.70 3.63 -0.13
C LEU A 13 1.57 4.84 0.22
N ASP A 14 2.32 4.80 1.33
CA ASP A 14 2.88 5.99 1.97
C ASP A 14 4.20 6.42 1.31
N GLY A 15 4.12 7.42 0.42
CA GLY A 15 5.25 7.85 -0.42
C GLY A 15 5.13 7.37 -1.86
N THR A 16 4.20 6.43 -2.12
CA THR A 16 3.94 5.85 -3.44
C THR A 16 2.62 6.36 -4.03
N LEU A 17 1.46 5.85 -3.60
CA LEU A 17 0.16 6.36 -4.07
C LEU A 17 -0.29 7.61 -3.30
N CYS A 18 0.09 7.69 -2.03
CA CYS A 18 -0.25 8.76 -1.11
C CYS A 18 0.93 9.72 -0.97
N ASN A 19 0.73 10.98 -1.32
CA ASN A 19 1.68 12.04 -1.03
C ASN A 19 1.66 12.35 0.47
N VAL A 20 2.75 12.01 1.16
CA VAL A 20 2.87 12.14 2.62
C VAL A 20 3.52 13.45 3.07
N ALA A 21 3.88 14.35 2.14
CA ALA A 21 4.71 15.52 2.41
C ALA A 21 4.19 16.40 3.56
N HIS A 22 2.86 16.58 3.67
CA HIS A 22 2.27 17.40 4.74
C HIS A 22 2.44 16.80 6.13
N ARG A 23 2.58 15.46 6.24
CA ARG A 23 2.69 14.74 7.51
C ARG A 23 4.08 14.20 7.82
N GLU A 24 5.04 14.29 6.89
CA GLU A 24 6.43 13.84 7.12
C GLU A 24 7.08 14.45 8.36
N HIS A 25 6.69 15.66 8.76
CA HIS A 25 7.25 16.36 9.91
C HIS A 25 7.10 15.55 11.23
N PHE A 26 6.04 14.75 11.37
CA PHE A 26 5.84 13.83 12.50
C PHE A 26 6.95 12.77 12.63
N MET A 27 7.59 12.41 11.53
CA MET A 27 8.69 11.43 11.49
C MET A 27 10.07 12.07 11.67
N ARG A 28 10.16 13.40 11.55
CA ARG A 28 11.39 14.18 11.72
C ARG A 28 11.68 14.54 13.18
N VAL A 29 10.65 14.55 14.05
CA VAL A 29 10.80 14.81 15.50
C VAL A 29 11.26 13.59 16.31
N ARG A 30 11.73 13.83 17.55
CA ARG A 30 12.16 12.79 18.49
C ARG A 30 11.49 12.98 19.86
N PRO A 31 10.74 11.99 20.38
CA PRO A 31 10.41 10.70 19.74
C PRO A 31 9.57 10.88 18.47
N LYS A 32 9.60 9.89 17.55
CA LYS A 32 8.79 9.92 16.33
C LYS A 32 7.30 9.86 16.69
N GLN A 33 6.50 10.73 16.08
CA GLN A 33 5.05 10.83 16.28
C GLN A 33 4.31 9.94 15.27
N ARG A 34 4.42 8.62 15.44
CA ARG A 34 3.91 7.65 14.47
C ARG A 34 2.37 7.61 14.41
N GLU A 35 1.71 7.80 15.54
CA GLU A 35 0.24 7.78 15.61
C GLU A 35 -0.34 8.98 14.84
N GLU A 36 0.25 10.15 15.04
CA GLU A 36 -0.08 11.39 14.34
C GLU A 36 0.20 11.26 12.84
N PHE A 37 1.35 10.67 12.47
CA PHE A 37 1.66 10.37 11.07
C PHE A 37 0.59 9.50 10.41
N HIS A 38 0.21 8.37 11.00
CA HIS A 38 -0.76 7.47 10.37
C HIS A 38 -2.20 8.00 10.42
N SER A 39 -2.60 8.71 11.48
CA SER A 39 -3.95 9.30 11.58
C SER A 39 -4.18 10.42 10.57
N ALA A 40 -3.14 11.17 10.21
CA ALA A 40 -3.20 12.23 9.21
C ALA A 40 -3.31 11.74 7.75
N CYS A 41 -3.33 10.42 7.50
CA CYS A 41 -3.43 9.86 6.14
C CYS A 41 -4.71 10.23 5.40
N VAL A 42 -5.78 10.59 6.12
CA VAL A 42 -7.05 11.03 5.52
C VAL A 42 -6.92 12.34 4.72
N GLN A 43 -5.80 13.07 4.90
CA GLN A 43 -5.49 14.31 4.21
C GLN A 43 -4.44 14.13 3.10
N ASP A 44 -4.01 12.89 2.80
CA ASP A 44 -3.04 12.65 1.74
C ASP A 44 -3.58 13.13 0.39
N GLU A 45 -2.74 13.79 -0.39
CA GLU A 45 -3.03 14.01 -1.81
C GLU A 45 -2.67 12.76 -2.61
N ILE A 46 -3.35 12.55 -3.74
CA ILE A 46 -3.04 11.43 -4.64
C ILE A 46 -1.84 11.74 -5.53
N VAL A 47 -0.89 10.80 -5.61
CA VAL A 47 0.18 10.84 -6.60
C VAL A 47 -0.39 10.40 -7.95
N LYS A 48 -0.87 11.38 -8.74
CA LYS A 48 -1.60 11.15 -10.00
C LYS A 48 -0.91 10.17 -10.96
N PRO A 49 0.42 10.24 -11.21
CA PRO A 49 1.08 9.28 -12.09
C PRO A 49 0.96 7.82 -11.62
N VAL A 50 0.96 7.59 -10.30
CA VAL A 50 0.77 6.23 -9.74
C VAL A 50 -0.68 5.80 -9.91
N GLN A 51 -1.65 6.67 -9.67
CA GLN A 51 -3.07 6.36 -9.93
C GLN A 51 -3.32 5.99 -11.39
N GLU A 52 -2.76 6.75 -12.33
CA GLU A 52 -2.86 6.48 -13.77
C GLU A 52 -2.24 5.12 -14.11
N LEU A 53 -1.06 4.81 -13.57
CA LEU A 53 -0.40 3.52 -13.76
C LEU A 53 -1.24 2.35 -13.23
N LEU A 54 -1.85 2.48 -12.05
CA LEU A 54 -2.75 1.46 -11.50
C LEU A 54 -3.99 1.26 -12.37
N SER A 55 -4.54 2.34 -12.94
CA SER A 55 -5.66 2.27 -13.89
C SER A 55 -5.28 1.49 -15.15
N ILE A 56 -4.09 1.73 -15.70
CA ILE A 56 -3.57 0.99 -16.86
C ILE A 56 -3.45 -0.49 -16.52
N PHE A 57 -2.82 -0.85 -15.40
CA PHE A 57 -2.69 -2.25 -14.98
C PHE A 57 -4.05 -2.92 -14.81
N ARG A 58 -5.01 -2.25 -14.18
CA ARG A 58 -6.37 -2.77 -14.02
C ARG A 58 -7.05 -2.99 -15.37
N SER A 59 -6.91 -2.06 -16.32
CA SER A 59 -7.46 -2.21 -17.67
C SER A 59 -6.83 -3.38 -18.45
N ALA A 60 -5.58 -3.72 -18.15
CA ALA A 60 -4.86 -4.87 -18.70
C ALA A 60 -5.21 -6.20 -17.98
N GLY A 61 -6.15 -6.18 -17.03
CA GLY A 61 -6.63 -7.35 -16.30
C GLY A 61 -5.78 -7.76 -15.10
N TYR A 62 -4.90 -6.89 -14.61
CA TYR A 62 -4.17 -7.14 -13.36
C TYR A 62 -5.04 -6.88 -12.14
N ARG A 63 -4.84 -7.70 -11.10
CA ARG A 63 -5.33 -7.42 -9.76
C ARG A 63 -4.45 -6.38 -9.10
N ILE A 64 -5.07 -5.41 -8.45
CA ILE A 64 -4.36 -4.35 -7.73
C ILE A 64 -4.35 -4.71 -6.24
N VAL A 65 -3.16 -4.96 -5.70
CA VAL A 65 -2.96 -5.33 -4.31
C VAL A 65 -2.18 -4.21 -3.62
N PHE A 66 -2.75 -3.63 -2.57
CA PHE A 66 -2.03 -2.71 -1.70
C PHE A 66 -1.32 -3.49 -0.58
N LEU A 67 -0.03 -3.23 -0.39
CA LEU A 67 0.76 -3.76 0.72
C LEU A 67 1.41 -2.57 1.46
N THR A 68 0.82 -2.17 2.58
CA THR A 68 1.24 -0.99 3.33
C THR A 68 1.69 -1.31 4.75
N MET A 69 2.64 -0.54 5.26
CA MET A 69 3.07 -0.61 6.66
C MET A 69 2.24 0.29 7.60
N ARG A 70 1.12 0.84 7.12
CA ARG A 70 0.12 1.43 8.01
C ARG A 70 -0.40 0.34 8.97
N PRO A 71 -0.43 0.57 10.30
CA PRO A 71 -0.98 -0.40 11.24
C PRO A 71 -2.45 -0.72 10.91
N ALA A 72 -2.85 -1.98 11.07
CA ALA A 72 -4.21 -2.45 10.75
C ALA A 72 -5.35 -1.64 11.42
N ARG A 73 -5.09 -1.00 12.57
CA ARG A 73 -6.06 -0.11 13.25
C ARG A 73 -6.44 1.13 12.41
N PHE A 74 -5.63 1.52 11.42
CA PHE A 74 -5.91 2.61 10.48
C PHE A 74 -6.61 2.16 9.20
N ARG A 75 -7.09 0.91 9.15
CA ARG A 75 -7.86 0.39 8.02
C ARG A 75 -9.06 1.28 7.68
N PRO A 76 -9.92 1.69 8.64
CA PRO A 76 -11.09 2.52 8.31
C PRO A 76 -10.71 3.84 7.64
N GLN A 77 -9.66 4.52 8.12
CA GLN A 77 -9.16 5.77 7.54
C GLN A 77 -8.59 5.55 6.14
N THR A 78 -7.85 4.46 5.94
CA THR A 78 -7.23 4.13 4.66
C THR A 78 -8.28 3.79 3.61
N GLU A 79 -9.26 2.95 3.94
CA GLU A 79 -10.34 2.56 3.03
C GLU A 79 -11.25 3.74 2.71
N ALA A 80 -11.56 4.60 3.69
CA ALA A 80 -12.31 5.83 3.45
C ALA A 80 -11.57 6.78 2.49
N TRP A 81 -10.25 6.93 2.66
CA TRP A 81 -9.43 7.75 1.76
C TRP A 81 -9.39 7.19 0.34
N LEU A 82 -9.19 5.87 0.19
CA LEU A 82 -9.19 5.18 -1.10
C LEU A 82 -10.54 5.35 -1.82
N ALA A 83 -11.64 5.19 -1.10
CA ALA A 83 -12.99 5.38 -1.63
C ALA A 83 -13.25 6.83 -2.06
N ALA A 84 -12.85 7.81 -1.24
CA ALA A 84 -13.01 9.23 -1.55
C ALA A 84 -12.24 9.65 -2.82
N HIS A 85 -11.12 8.99 -3.11
CA HIS A 85 -10.31 9.22 -4.31
C HIS A 85 -10.66 8.30 -5.49
N GLY A 86 -11.69 7.46 -5.36
CA GLY A 86 -12.12 6.56 -6.43
C GLY A 86 -11.08 5.49 -6.79
N VAL A 87 -10.21 5.10 -5.85
CA VAL A 87 -9.16 4.11 -6.09
C VAL A 87 -9.74 2.71 -5.95
N ALA A 88 -9.84 2.00 -7.08
CA ALA A 88 -10.28 0.60 -7.10
C ALA A 88 -9.10 -0.36 -6.82
N TYR A 89 -9.32 -1.31 -5.93
CA TYR A 89 -8.34 -2.34 -5.56
C TYR A 89 -9.01 -3.68 -5.29
N ASP A 90 -8.22 -4.75 -5.30
CA ASP A 90 -8.67 -6.12 -5.07
C ASP A 90 -8.32 -6.60 -3.66
N GLU A 91 -7.21 -6.13 -3.08
CA GLU A 91 -6.81 -6.49 -1.72
C GLU A 91 -6.02 -5.36 -1.04
N LEU A 92 -6.18 -5.23 0.29
CA LEU A 92 -5.44 -4.30 1.14
C LEU A 92 -4.83 -5.05 2.32
N LEU A 93 -3.52 -5.29 2.23
CA LEU A 93 -2.69 -5.86 3.27
C LEU A 93 -2.02 -4.75 4.08
N MET A 94 -2.15 -4.83 5.41
CA MET A 94 -1.69 -3.80 6.36
C MET A 94 -0.79 -4.40 7.43
N ALA A 95 0.04 -3.57 8.05
CA ALA A 95 0.97 -4.02 9.09
C ALA A 95 0.25 -4.69 10.28
N ALA A 96 0.75 -5.87 10.65
CA ALA A 96 0.23 -6.67 11.76
C ALA A 96 1.05 -6.52 13.06
N ASP A 97 2.32 -6.14 12.96
CA ASP A 97 3.24 -6.02 14.10
C ASP A 97 4.26 -4.86 13.90
N THR A 98 5.27 -4.80 14.76
CA THR A 98 6.27 -3.72 14.84
C THR A 98 7.65 -4.08 14.28
N ARG A 99 7.77 -5.24 13.60
CA ARG A 99 9.02 -5.63 12.93
C ARG A 99 9.39 -4.65 11.81
N PRO A 100 10.66 -4.62 11.38
CA PRO A 100 11.08 -3.75 10.28
C PRO A 100 10.27 -3.97 9.00
N ASP A 101 9.98 -2.88 8.29
CA ASP A 101 9.13 -2.86 7.08
C ASP A 101 9.50 -3.96 6.06
N ALA A 102 10.78 -4.12 5.73
CA ALA A 102 11.24 -5.12 4.74
C ALA A 102 10.99 -6.57 5.19
N GLU A 103 11.17 -6.87 6.48
CA GLU A 103 10.92 -8.19 7.03
C GLU A 103 9.42 -8.51 6.98
N GLN A 104 8.59 -7.54 7.40
CA GLN A 104 7.15 -7.71 7.43
C GLN A 104 6.57 -7.82 6.01
N LYS A 105 6.96 -6.95 5.07
CA LYS A 105 6.54 -7.02 3.66
C LYS A 105 6.92 -8.37 3.03
N ARG A 106 8.13 -8.88 3.28
CA ARG A 106 8.55 -10.20 2.80
C ARG A 106 7.66 -11.31 3.34
N SER A 107 7.48 -11.37 4.66
CA SER A 107 6.63 -12.37 5.30
C SER A 107 5.21 -12.35 4.75
N MET A 108 4.63 -11.16 4.60
CA MET A 108 3.27 -10.99 4.06
C MET A 108 3.17 -11.39 2.59
N TYR A 109 4.20 -11.10 1.79
CA TYR A 109 4.25 -11.55 0.40
C TYR A 109 4.29 -13.08 0.32
N GLU A 110 5.22 -13.71 1.03
CA GLU A 110 5.42 -15.16 1.00
C GLU A 110 4.19 -15.94 1.49
N GLU A 111 3.56 -15.46 2.57
CA GLU A 111 2.43 -16.14 3.20
C GLU A 111 1.10 -15.86 2.49
N PHE A 112 0.83 -14.62 2.10
CA PHE A 112 -0.49 -14.22 1.61
C PHE A 112 -0.54 -14.03 0.10
N LEU A 113 0.51 -13.50 -0.54
CA LEU A 113 0.41 -13.09 -1.95
C LEU A 113 0.96 -14.13 -2.91
N HIS A 114 2.17 -14.62 -2.67
CA HIS A 114 2.85 -15.59 -3.52
C HIS A 114 2.01 -16.87 -3.75
N PRO A 115 1.26 -17.42 -2.78
CA PRO A 115 0.42 -18.59 -3.03
C PRO A 115 -0.80 -18.30 -3.93
N ARG A 116 -1.28 -17.05 -3.98
CA ARG A 116 -2.56 -16.66 -4.60
C ARG A 116 -2.44 -15.87 -5.90
N TYR A 117 -1.33 -15.19 -6.12
CA TYR A 117 -1.13 -14.30 -7.28
C TYR A 117 0.13 -14.64 -8.07
N ASP A 118 0.08 -14.37 -9.37
CA ASP A 118 1.27 -14.27 -10.22
C ASP A 118 1.68 -12.80 -10.27
N VAL A 119 2.63 -12.39 -9.42
CA VAL A 119 2.98 -10.97 -9.24
C VAL A 119 4.02 -10.57 -10.29
N HIS A 120 3.65 -9.64 -11.18
CA HIS A 120 4.54 -9.19 -12.26
C HIS A 120 5.28 -7.89 -11.92
N PHE A 121 4.66 -7.03 -11.11
CA PHE A 121 5.19 -5.69 -10.82
C PHE A 121 5.00 -5.32 -9.35
N VAL A 122 5.93 -4.53 -8.85
CA VAL A 122 5.88 -3.88 -7.54
C VAL A 122 6.14 -2.40 -7.75
N ILE A 123 5.31 -1.55 -7.14
CA ILE A 123 5.45 -0.09 -7.13
C ILE A 123 5.68 0.33 -5.68
N ASP A 124 6.87 0.84 -5.39
CA ASP A 124 7.31 1.24 -4.05
C ASP A 124 8.31 2.40 -4.18
N ASP A 125 8.25 3.39 -3.29
CA ASP A 125 9.14 4.55 -3.28
C ASP A 125 10.45 4.29 -2.53
N ARG A 126 10.50 3.22 -1.72
CA ARG A 126 11.67 2.91 -0.90
C ARG A 126 12.53 1.85 -1.54
N ALA A 127 13.84 2.08 -1.51
CA ALA A 127 14.85 1.14 -2.00
C ALA A 127 15.17 -0.01 -1.02
N SER A 128 14.53 -0.04 0.15
CA SER A 128 14.82 -0.94 1.28
C SER A 128 14.30 -2.35 1.09
#